data_AF-A0A451ES86-F1
#
_entry.id   AF-A0A451ES86-F1
#
_cell.length_a   1.000
_cell.length_b   1.000
_cell.length_c   1.000
_cell.angle_alpha   90.00
_cell.angle_beta   90.00
_cell.angle_gamma   90.00
#
_symmetry.space_group_name_H-M   'P 1'
#
loop_
_entity.id
_entity.type
_entity.pdbx_description
1 polymer ?
#
loop_
_entity_poly.entity_id
_entity_poly.type
_entity_poly.pdbx_seq_one_letter_code
_entity_poly.pdbx_strand_id
1 'polypeptide(L)'
;GRLLLFDYDKVELANMNRLFFQPYQSGLSKVQAAADTLRKINPDVDILFYNYNITTVDNFDNFTQTLMTSSFNQGPVDLVLSCVDNFEARFAINTACNEFNLTWFESGVSENA
;
A
#
# COMPACT_ATOMS: atom_id res chain seq x y z
N GLY A 1 13.99 -2.29 8.75
CA GLY A 1 13.31 -2.86 7.56
C GLY A 1 12.60 -1.74 6.81
N ARG A 2 12.02 -2.02 5.64
CA ARG A 2 11.33 -1.00 4.84
C ARG A 2 9.87 -1.39 4.56
N LEU A 3 8.97 -0.42 4.63
CA LEU A 3 7.58 -0.55 4.19
C LEU A 3 7.33 0.38 2.99
N LEU A 4 6.65 -0.16 1.98
CA LEU A 4 6.14 0.59 0.83
C LEU A 4 4.62 0.59 0.92
N LEU A 5 4.02 1.78 1.00
CA LEU A 5 2.57 1.94 1.13
C LEU A 5 1.99 2.48 -0.17
N PHE A 6 0.98 1.80 -0.71
CA PHE A 6 0.24 2.22 -1.91
C PHE A 6 -1.24 2.31 -1.58
N ASP A 7 -1.82 3.49 -1.73
CA ASP A 7 -3.26 3.75 -1.63
C ASP A 7 -3.52 5.10 -2.31
N TYR A 8 -4.63 5.26 -3.02
CA TYR A 8 -4.99 6.51 -3.69
C TYR A 8 -6.01 7.34 -2.92
N ASP A 9 -6.62 6.76 -1.89
CA ASP A 9 -7.70 7.38 -1.14
C ASP A 9 -7.19 8.36 -0.06
N LYS A 10 -8.15 9.14 0.41
CA LYS A 10 -8.00 9.98 1.59
C LYS A 10 -8.64 9.34 2.81
N VAL A 11 -8.19 9.76 3.98
CA VAL A 11 -8.81 9.43 5.25
C VAL A 11 -10.16 10.14 5.32
N GLU A 12 -11.23 9.38 5.55
CA GLU A 12 -12.57 9.88 5.77
C GLU A 12 -13.05 9.58 7.19
N LEU A 13 -14.01 10.37 7.68
CA LEU A 13 -14.65 10.11 8.98
C LEU A 13 -15.33 8.74 9.02
N ALA A 14 -15.82 8.24 7.88
CA ALA A 14 -16.39 6.91 7.76
C ALA A 14 -15.36 5.79 8.05
N ASN A 15 -14.04 6.09 8.03
CA ASN A 15 -13.01 5.11 8.37
C ASN A 15 -12.76 5.01 9.89
N MET A 16 -13.38 5.86 10.73
CA MET A 16 -13.14 5.89 12.17
C MET A 16 -13.78 4.73 12.95
N ASN A 17 -14.68 3.98 12.31
CA ASN A 17 -15.16 2.70 12.86
C ASN A 17 -14.10 1.58 12.75
N ARG A 18 -13.02 1.80 11.99
CA ARG A 18 -11.87 0.91 11.85
C ARG A 18 -10.72 1.43 12.71
N LEU A 19 -9.86 0.52 13.14
CA LEU A 19 -8.65 0.87 13.88
C LEU A 19 -7.67 1.64 12.98
N PHE A 20 -6.72 2.36 13.61
CA PHE A 20 -5.53 3.01 13.02
C PHE A 20 -5.62 4.54 12.75
N PHE A 21 -6.58 5.01 11.96
CA PHE A 21 -6.69 6.46 11.66
C PHE A 21 -7.40 7.23 12.78
N GLN A 22 -7.06 8.52 12.93
CA GLN A 22 -7.65 9.41 13.93
C GLN A 22 -8.43 10.55 13.27
N PRO A 23 -9.46 11.13 13.94
CA PRO A 23 -10.34 12.14 13.34
C PRO A 23 -9.60 13.36 12.76
N TYR A 24 -8.52 13.81 13.40
CA TYR A 24 -7.73 14.96 12.94
C TYR A 24 -6.94 14.68 11.65
N GLN A 25 -6.84 13.42 11.20
CA GLN A 25 -6.16 13.03 9.97
C GLN A 25 -7.10 13.06 8.74
N SER A 26 -8.40 13.33 8.95
CA SER A 26 -9.39 13.42 7.87
C SER A 26 -8.94 14.40 6.78
N GLY A 27 -9.00 13.96 5.52
CA GLY A 27 -8.57 14.74 4.35
C GLY A 27 -7.11 14.56 3.93
N LEU A 28 -6.25 13.97 4.78
CA LEU A 28 -4.92 13.51 4.36
C LEU A 28 -5.05 12.28 3.47
N SER A 29 -4.07 12.01 2.60
CA SER A 29 -4.02 10.70 1.96
C SER A 29 -3.82 9.61 3.01
N LYS A 30 -4.44 8.44 2.81
CA LYS A 30 -4.32 7.31 3.74
C LYS A 30 -2.86 6.93 3.96
N VAL A 31 -2.07 6.90 2.88
CA VAL A 31 -0.65 6.55 2.97
C VAL A 31 0.19 7.60 3.72
N GLN A 32 -0.11 8.89 3.60
CA GLN A 32 0.59 9.95 4.36
C GLN A 32 0.27 9.84 5.84
N ALA A 33 -1.02 9.75 6.18
CA ALA A 33 -1.47 9.60 7.56
C ALA A 33 -0.90 8.33 8.21
N ALA A 34 -0.82 7.23 7.44
CA ALA A 34 -0.23 5.98 7.89
C ALA A 34 1.28 6.11 8.13
N ALA A 35 2.02 6.69 7.18
CA ALA A 35 3.45 6.87 7.31
C ALA A 35 3.80 7.75 8.53
N ASP A 36 3.06 8.84 8.75
CA ASP A 36 3.30 9.74 9.89
C ASP A 36 3.02 9.06 11.24
N THR A 37 1.97 8.23 11.31
CA THR A 37 1.69 7.45 12.52
C THR A 37 2.76 6.37 12.74
N LEU A 38 3.11 5.61 11.72
CA LEU A 38 4.06 4.50 11.82
C LEU A 38 5.47 4.97 12.19
N ARG A 39 5.95 6.09 11.63
CA ARG A 39 7.25 6.69 11.99
C ARG A 39 7.32 7.11 13.45
N LYS A 40 6.20 7.56 14.04
CA LYS A 40 6.12 7.87 15.47
C LYS A 40 6.13 6.61 16.34
N ILE A 41 5.54 5.52 15.86
CA ILE A 41 5.51 4.23 16.57
C ILE A 41 6.90 3.58 16.59
N ASN A 42 7.58 3.54 15.44
CA ASN A 42 8.94 3.02 15.34
C ASN A 42 9.75 3.82 14.31
N PRO A 43 10.67 4.71 14.75
CA PRO A 43 11.46 5.53 13.85
C PRO A 43 12.54 4.76 13.07
N ASP A 44 12.85 3.51 13.43
CA ASP A 44 13.86 2.69 12.74
C ASP A 44 13.33 2.04 11.47
N VAL A 45 12.01 2.09 11.23
CA VAL A 45 11.39 1.59 10.01
C VAL A 45 11.47 2.66 8.93
N ASP A 46 12.09 2.31 7.81
CA ASP A 46 12.08 3.16 6.63
C ASP A 46 10.72 3.03 5.93
N ILE A 47 10.06 4.16 5.67
CA ILE A 47 8.70 4.17 5.12
C ILE A 47 8.68 5.05 3.89
N LEU A 48 8.41 4.42 2.75
CA LEU A 48 8.09 5.07 1.49
C LEU A 48 6.59 4.92 1.24
N PHE A 49 5.97 5.97 0.70
CA PHE A 49 4.55 5.97 0.42
C PHE A 49 4.25 6.59 -0.93
N TYR A 50 3.19 6.08 -1.56
CA TYR A 50 2.82 6.39 -2.93
C TYR A 50 1.31 6.59 -2.99
N ASN A 51 0.89 7.83 -3.25
CA ASN A 51 -0.52 8.23 -3.26
C ASN A 51 -1.08 8.25 -4.70
N TYR A 52 -1.26 7.08 -5.30
CA TYR A 52 -1.79 6.95 -6.65
C TYR A 52 -2.47 5.59 -6.87
N ASN A 53 -3.33 5.52 -7.88
CA ASN A 53 -4.02 4.27 -8.24
C ASN A 53 -3.09 3.41 -9.10
N ILE A 54 -2.75 2.21 -8.60
CA ILE A 54 -1.85 1.26 -9.27
C ILE A 54 -2.42 0.68 -10.56
N THR A 55 -3.73 0.79 -10.83
CA THR A 55 -4.37 0.15 -12.00
C THR A 55 -4.32 0.99 -13.27
N THR A 56 -4.04 2.30 -13.14
CA THR A 56 -3.88 3.17 -14.31
C THR A 56 -2.57 2.88 -15.02
N VAL A 57 -2.56 2.88 -16.36
CA VAL A 57 -1.38 2.55 -17.19
C VAL A 57 -0.10 3.25 -16.71
N ASP A 58 -0.12 4.58 -16.59
CA ASP A 58 1.06 5.36 -16.20
C ASP A 58 1.60 5.01 -14.81
N ASN A 59 0.72 4.63 -13.88
CA ASN A 59 1.11 4.28 -12.51
C ASN A 59 1.46 2.81 -12.34
N PHE A 60 0.97 1.93 -13.21
CA PHE A 60 1.29 0.50 -13.15
C PHE A 60 2.79 0.28 -13.40
N ASP A 61 3.36 0.99 -14.37
CA ASP A 61 4.81 0.96 -14.65
C ASP A 61 5.62 1.48 -13.45
N ASN A 62 5.17 2.59 -12.84
CA ASN A 62 5.82 3.12 -11.64
C ASN A 62 5.72 2.14 -10.45
N PHE A 63 4.57 1.47 -10.29
CA PHE A 63 4.34 0.47 -9.25
C PHE A 63 5.29 -0.72 -9.42
N THR A 64 5.36 -1.33 -10.61
CA THR A 64 6.23 -2.48 -10.88
C THR A 64 7.71 -2.11 -10.74
N GLN A 65 8.13 -0.97 -11.27
CA GLN A 65 9.50 -0.47 -11.10
C GLN A 65 9.84 -0.28 -9.62
N THR A 66 8.92 0.27 -8.84
CA THR A 66 9.10 0.49 -7.40
C THR A 66 9.25 -0.85 -6.68
N LEU A 67 8.38 -1.84 -6.96
CA LEU A 67 8.48 -3.18 -6.37
C LEU A 67 9.84 -3.84 -6.66
N MET A 68 10.44 -3.57 -7.82
CA MET A 68 11.69 -4.20 -8.26
C MET A 68 12.97 -3.51 -7.79
N THR A 69 12.88 -2.27 -7.30
CA THR A 69 14.07 -1.44 -7.02
C THR A 69 14.09 -0.82 -5.64
N SER A 70 12.95 -0.75 -4.95
CA SER A 70 12.80 0.05 -3.75
C SER A 70 12.80 -0.76 -2.45
N SER A 71 13.22 -2.04 -2.48
CA SER A 71 13.48 -2.77 -1.23
C SER A 71 14.59 -2.13 -0.40
N PHE A 72 14.75 -2.59 0.85
CA PHE A 72 15.75 -2.04 1.77
C PHE A 72 17.18 -2.15 1.21
N ASN A 73 17.46 -3.16 0.38
CA ASN A 73 18.76 -3.39 -0.26
C ASN A 73 18.82 -2.89 -1.72
N GLN A 74 17.91 -2.00 -2.13
CA GLN A 74 17.84 -1.43 -3.49
C GLN A 74 17.60 -2.47 -4.59
N GLY A 75 16.71 -3.44 -4.31
CA GLY A 75 16.30 -4.47 -5.26
C GLY A 75 14.81 -4.79 -5.13
N PRO A 76 14.39 -6.00 -5.54
CA PRO A 76 13.02 -6.44 -5.41
C PRO A 76 12.57 -6.50 -3.96
N VAL A 77 11.31 -6.18 -3.71
CA VAL A 77 10.71 -6.37 -2.38
C VAL A 77 10.66 -7.85 -2.01
N ASP A 78 10.86 -8.15 -0.73
CA ASP A 78 10.84 -9.53 -0.23
C ASP A 78 9.43 -10.14 -0.22
N LEU A 79 8.41 -9.28 -0.07
CA LEU A 79 7.02 -9.70 0.03
C LEU A 79 6.06 -8.57 -0.39
N VAL A 80 5.04 -8.90 -1.17
CA VAL A 80 3.90 -8.00 -1.46
C VAL A 80 2.68 -8.46 -0.65
N LEU A 81 2.00 -7.52 0.01
CA LEU A 81 0.75 -7.78 0.72
C LEU A 81 -0.39 -7.04 0.03
N SER A 82 -1.35 -7.78 -0.52
CA SER A 82 -2.55 -7.22 -1.12
C SER A 82 -3.66 -7.11 -0.05
N CYS A 83 -4.00 -5.87 0.29
CA CYS A 83 -5.05 -5.52 1.27
C CYS A 83 -6.17 -4.67 0.63
N VAL A 84 -6.40 -4.86 -0.67
CA VAL A 84 -7.34 -4.04 -1.46
C VAL A 84 -8.75 -4.66 -1.49
N ASP A 85 -9.75 -3.81 -1.67
CA ASP A 85 -11.17 -4.17 -1.59
C ASP A 85 -11.81 -4.50 -2.95
N ASN A 86 -11.12 -4.26 -4.06
CA ASN A 86 -11.66 -4.46 -5.40
C ASN A 86 -10.82 -5.43 -6.23
N PHE A 87 -11.48 -6.12 -7.16
CA PHE A 87 -10.84 -7.12 -8.02
C PHE A 87 -9.82 -6.52 -8.99
N GLU A 88 -10.05 -5.31 -9.50
CA GLU A 88 -9.15 -4.67 -10.47
C GLU A 88 -7.74 -4.51 -9.89
N ALA A 89 -7.63 -3.98 -8.67
CA ALA A 89 -6.36 -3.85 -7.97
C ALA A 89 -5.74 -5.21 -7.64
N ARG A 90 -6.54 -6.23 -7.29
CA ARG A 90 -6.04 -7.61 -7.07
C ARG A 90 -5.43 -8.18 -8.35
N PHE A 91 -6.08 -7.98 -9.50
CA PHE A 91 -5.55 -8.41 -10.79
C PHE A 91 -4.27 -7.66 -11.16
N ALA A 92 -4.20 -6.35 -10.92
CA ALA A 92 -2.97 -5.57 -11.15
C ALA A 92 -1.80 -6.12 -10.31
N ILE A 93 -2.01 -6.35 -9.02
CA ILE A 93 -0.99 -6.93 -8.13
C ILE A 93 -0.59 -8.33 -8.59
N ASN A 94 -1.56 -9.18 -8.93
CA ASN A 94 -1.29 -10.53 -9.43
C ASN A 94 -0.49 -10.51 -10.74
N THR A 95 -0.82 -9.64 -11.69
CA THR A 95 -0.08 -9.49 -12.95
C THR A 95 1.36 -9.10 -12.69
N ALA A 96 1.59 -8.06 -11.87
CA ALA A 96 2.93 -7.62 -11.49
C ALA A 96 3.73 -8.74 -10.80
N CYS A 97 3.14 -9.40 -9.79
CA CYS A 97 3.85 -10.42 -9.03
C CYS A 97 4.17 -11.67 -9.87
N ASN A 98 3.29 -12.06 -10.80
CA ASN A 98 3.57 -13.17 -11.72
C ASN A 98 4.66 -12.81 -12.74
N GLU A 99 4.65 -11.59 -13.28
CA GLU A 99 5.66 -11.14 -14.24
C GLU A 99 7.07 -11.12 -13.65
N PHE A 100 7.19 -10.65 -12.40
CA PHE A 100 8.48 -10.49 -11.73
C PHE A 100 8.82 -11.62 -10.74
N ASN A 101 7.98 -12.66 -10.67
CA ASN A 101 8.13 -13.79 -9.75
C ASN A 101 8.30 -13.35 -8.28
N LEU A 102 7.46 -12.41 -7.84
CA LEU A 102 7.45 -11.91 -6.47
C LEU A 102 6.54 -12.77 -5.59
N THR A 103 7.01 -13.09 -4.38
CA THR A 103 6.15 -13.73 -3.37
C THR A 103 5.13 -12.71 -2.87
N TRP A 104 3.87 -13.11 -2.79
CA TRP A 104 2.80 -12.24 -2.33
C TRP A 104 1.71 -12.98 -1.57
N PHE A 105 1.05 -12.27 -0.66
CA PHE A 105 -0.16 -12.74 0.00
C PHE A 105 -1.33 -11.82 -0.34
N GLU A 106 -2.52 -12.41 -0.38
CA GLU A 106 -3.77 -11.70 -0.59
C GLU A 106 -4.64 -11.82 0.67
N SER A 107 -5.35 -10.74 0.96
CA SER A 107 -6.33 -10.68 2.04
C SER A 107 -7.62 -10.04 1.55
N GLY A 108 -8.74 -10.50 2.10
CA GLY A 108 -10.05 -9.94 1.84
C GLY A 108 -10.97 -10.18 3.03
N VAL A 109 -11.89 -9.24 3.26
CA VAL A 109 -12.95 -9.33 4.25
C VAL A 109 -14.28 -9.21 3.50
N SER A 110 -15.26 -10.05 3.82
CA SER A 110 -16.58 -9.98 3.18
C SER A 110 -17.32 -8.71 3.61
N GLU A 111 -18.19 -8.18 2.75
CA GLU A 111 -18.98 -6.97 3.04
C GLU A 111 -19.89 -7.10 4.29
N ASN A 112 -20.16 -8.34 4.72
CA ASN A 112 -21.05 -8.67 5.84
C ASN A 112 -20.31 -9.25 7.06
N ALA A 113 -18.98 -9.05 7.17
CA ALA A 113 -18.18 -9.53 8.30
C ALA A 113 -18.32 -8.65 9.56
#